data_AF-A0A1J4VR64-F1
#
_entry.id   AF-A0A1J4VR64-F1
#
_cell.length_a   1.000
_cell.length_b   1.000
_cell.length_c   1.000
_cell.angle_alpha   90.00
_cell.angle_beta   90.00
_cell.angle_gamma   90.00
#
_symmetry.space_group_name_H-M   'P 1'
#
loop_
_entity.id
_entity.type
_entity.pdbx_description
1 polymer ?
#
loop_
_entity_poly.entity_id
_entity_poly.type
_entity_poly.pdbx_seq_one_letter_code
_entity_poly.pdbx_strand_id
1 'polypeptide(L)'
;MADTSFTLKIVTPTEVFFEGQAVSVVAPGALGYLGILQNHAPFITTVSKGDLIFRDPEGKTQTFKVEDGFLEVLKNKVLILTDKVQY
;
A
#
# COMPACT_ATOMS: atom_id res chain seq x y z
N MET A 1 -18.60 -13.70 7.96
CA MET A 1 -17.92 -13.29 6.71
C MET A 1 -16.57 -12.80 7.15
N ALA A 2 -15.49 -13.45 6.71
CA ALA A 2 -14.16 -13.20 7.27
C ALA A 2 -13.74 -11.76 6.99
N ASP A 3 -13.39 -10.99 8.03
CA ASP A 3 -12.69 -9.71 7.91
C ASP A 3 -11.45 -9.92 7.05
N THR A 4 -11.54 -9.68 5.73
CA THR A 4 -10.46 -9.94 4.78
C THR A 4 -9.69 -8.65 4.44
N SER A 5 -9.74 -7.66 5.34
CA SER A 5 -9.10 -6.36 5.14
C SER A 5 -7.92 -6.15 6.09
N PHE A 6 -7.03 -5.24 5.70
CA PHE A 6 -5.91 -4.73 6.47
C PHE A 6 -5.90 -3.21 6.38
N THR A 7 -5.22 -2.56 7.33
CA THR A 7 -5.08 -1.10 7.30
C THR A 7 -4.03 -0.71 6.27
N LEU A 8 -4.41 0.11 5.30
CA LEU A 8 -3.50 0.73 4.33
C LEU A 8 -3.30 2.19 4.72
N LYS A 9 -2.04 2.59 4.87
CA LYS A 9 -1.66 3.97 5.17
C LYS A 9 -0.57 4.43 4.22
N ILE A 10 -0.81 5.53 3.53
CA ILE A 10 0.12 6.15 2.59
C ILE A 10 0.45 7.54 3.13
N VAL A 11 1.73 7.78 3.33
CA VAL A 11 2.24 8.97 4.01
C VAL A 11 3.33 9.60 3.15
N THR A 12 3.29 10.92 3.05
CA THR A 12 4.35 11.74 2.47
C THR A 12 5.06 12.53 3.57
N PRO A 13 6.21 13.18 3.30
CA PRO A 13 6.85 14.06 4.27
C PRO A 13 5.96 15.22 4.76
N THR A 14 4.93 15.58 3.99
CA THR A 14 4.05 16.72 4.29
C THR A 14 2.76 16.32 5.01
N GLU A 15 2.17 15.17 4.67
CA GLU A 15 0.87 14.76 5.21
C GLU A 15 0.58 13.26 5.06
N VAL A 16 -0.48 12.80 5.75
CA VAL A 16 -1.06 11.49 5.48
C VAL A 16 -1.96 11.62 4.25
N PHE A 17 -1.51 11.12 3.11
CA PHE A 17 -2.27 11.21 1.86
C PHE A 17 -3.49 10.29 1.85
N PHE A 18 -3.35 9.09 2.41
CA PHE A 18 -4.44 8.12 2.48
C PHE A 18 -4.34 7.27 3.74
N GLU A 19 -5.47 7.04 4.39
CA GLU A 19 -5.60 6.11 5.50
C GLU A 19 -6.96 5.43 5.41
N GLY A 20 -6.97 4.09 5.29
CA GLY A 20 -8.19 3.34 5.06
C GLY A 20 -8.01 1.83 5.24
N GLN A 21 -9.07 1.08 4.94
CA GLN A 21 -9.04 -0.37 4.89
C GLN A 21 -8.87 -0.82 3.45
N ALA A 22 -8.02 -1.80 3.19
CA ALA A 22 -7.83 -2.42 1.89
C ALA A 22 -7.92 -3.94 2.02
N VAL A 23 -8.44 -4.61 0.99
CA VAL A 23 -8.49 -6.08 0.89
C VAL A 23 -7.25 -6.61 0.16
N SER A 24 -6.72 -5.82 -0.75
CA SER A 24 -5.50 -6.12 -1.50
C SER A 24 -4.80 -4.84 -1.90
N VAL A 25 -3.47 -4.83 -1.90
CA VAL A 25 -2.67 -3.76 -2.49
C VAL A 25 -1.57 -4.36 -3.36
N VAL A 26 -1.34 -3.77 -4.52
CA VAL A 26 -0.25 -4.07 -5.44
C VAL A 26 0.64 -2.84 -5.50
N ALA A 27 1.92 -3.02 -5.20
CA ALA A 27 2.89 -1.93 -5.16
C ALA A 27 4.16 -2.29 -5.94
N PRO A 28 4.84 -1.30 -6.55
CA PRO A 28 6.14 -1.48 -7.19
C PRO A 28 7.26 -1.58 -6.15
N GLY A 29 7.76 -2.78 -5.87
CA GLY A 29 8.87 -3.00 -4.94
C GLY A 29 10.23 -3.06 -5.62
N ALA A 30 11.27 -3.20 -4.80
CA ALA A 30 12.67 -3.30 -5.25
C ALA A 30 12.94 -4.35 -6.34
N LEU A 31 12.24 -5.49 -6.28
CA LEU A 31 12.42 -6.64 -7.18
C LEU A 31 11.29 -6.78 -8.21
N GLY A 32 10.42 -5.77 -8.32
CA GLY A 32 9.22 -5.78 -9.15
C GLY A 32 7.93 -5.62 -8.35
N TYR A 33 6.80 -5.83 -9.00
CA TYR A 33 5.49 -5.65 -8.39
C TYR A 33 5.19 -6.76 -7.39
N LEU A 34 4.70 -6.37 -6.21
CA LEU A 34 4.27 -7.27 -5.15
C LEU A 34 2.80 -7.06 -4.83
N GLY A 35 2.08 -8.16 -4.63
CA GLY A 35 0.70 -8.16 -4.14
C GLY A 35 0.66 -8.52 -2.66
N ILE A 36 0.05 -7.66 -1.86
CA ILE A 36 -0.12 -7.86 -0.43
C ILE A 36 -1.60 -8.07 -0.15
N LEU A 37 -1.89 -9.14 0.58
CA LEU A 37 -3.21 -9.51 1.08
C LEU A 37 -3.21 -9.48 2.60
N GLN A 38 -4.38 -9.75 3.19
CA GLN A 38 -4.49 -9.96 4.62
C GLN A 38 -3.55 -11.08 5.11
N ASN A 39 -2.98 -10.91 6.31
CA ASN A 39 -2.07 -11.85 6.98
C ASN A 39 -0.78 -12.14 6.21
N HIS A 40 -0.36 -11.23 5.33
CA HIS A 40 0.95 -11.33 4.70
C HIS A 40 2.07 -11.29 5.75
N ALA A 41 3.15 -12.03 5.50
CA ALA A 41 4.33 -12.04 6.36
C ALA A 41 4.89 -10.63 6.55
N PRO A 42 5.42 -10.27 7.74
CA PRO A 42 6.03 -8.98 7.96
C PRO A 42 7.34 -8.81 7.18
N PHE A 43 7.51 -7.66 6.51
CA PHE A 43 8.75 -7.30 5.84
C PHE A 43 8.81 -5.79 5.58
N ILE A 44 9.99 -5.33 5.19
CA ILE A 44 10.22 -3.95 4.71
C ILE A 44 10.92 -4.06 3.35
N THR A 45 10.51 -3.24 2.39
CA THR A 45 11.14 -3.13 1.06
C THR A 45 11.15 -1.68 0.60
N THR A 46 11.98 -1.36 -0.38
CA THR A 46 11.89 -0.08 -1.09
C THR A 46 10.76 -0.14 -2.11
N VAL A 47 10.08 1.00 -2.27
CA VAL A 47 9.11 1.23 -3.33
C VAL A 47 9.78 2.04 -4.42
N SER A 48 9.61 1.63 -5.66
CA SER A 48 10.10 2.37 -6.83
C SER A 48 8.96 3.17 -7.43
N LYS A 49 9.29 4.21 -8.22
CA LYS A 49 8.27 4.93 -9.01
C LYS A 49 7.37 3.99 -9.83
N GLY A 50 6.04 4.11 -9.67
CA GLY A 50 5.08 3.30 -10.42
C GLY A 50 3.64 3.43 -9.95
N ASP A 51 2.80 2.51 -10.43
CA ASP A 51 1.38 2.48 -10.08
C ASP A 51 1.16 1.58 -8.85
N LEU A 52 0.56 2.16 -7.81
CA LEU A 52 0.06 1.47 -6.64
C LEU A 52 -1.44 1.28 -6.81
N ILE A 53 -1.89 0.03 -6.79
CA ILE A 53 -3.30 -0.32 -7.01
C ILE A 53 -3.81 -1.02 -5.77
N PHE A 54 -4.90 -0.55 -5.17
CA PHE A 54 -5.53 -1.25 -4.06
C PHE A 54 -7.03 -1.39 -4.26
N ARG A 55 -7.62 -2.33 -3.54
CA ARG A 55 -9.05 -2.60 -3.52
C ARG A 55 -9.59 -2.39 -2.13
N ASP A 56 -10.64 -1.58 -2.03
CA ASP A 56 -11.38 -1.34 -0.79
C ASP A 56 -12.32 -2.50 -0.45
N PRO A 57 -12.79 -2.60 0.82
CA PRO A 57 -13.83 -3.54 1.23
C PRO A 57 -15.13 -3.42 0.43
N GLU A 58 -15.43 -2.24 -0.13
CA GLU A 58 -16.59 -2.01 -1.01
C GLU A 58 -16.41 -2.57 -2.43
N GLY A 59 -15.23 -3.13 -2.74
CA GLY A 59 -14.91 -3.68 -4.07
C GLY A 59 -14.41 -2.66 -5.09
N LYS A 60 -14.34 -1.37 -4.72
CA LYS A 60 -13.75 -0.31 -5.54
C LYS A 60 -12.24 -0.51 -5.66
N THR A 61 -11.73 -0.39 -6.87
CA THR A 61 -10.28 -0.37 -7.15
C THR A 61 -9.85 1.07 -7.33
N GLN A 62 -8.80 1.46 -6.62
CA GLN A 62 -8.17 2.76 -6.73
C GLN A 62 -6.72 2.58 -7.17
N THR A 63 -6.26 3.49 -8.02
CA THR A 63 -4.87 3.52 -8.52
C THR A 63 -4.26 4.85 -8.11
N PHE A 64 -3.07 4.81 -7.53
CA PHE A 64 -2.26 5.98 -7.20
C PHE A 64 -0.89 5.84 -7.85
N LYS A 65 -0.31 6.96 -8.27
CA LYS A 65 1.08 7.01 -8.70
C LYS A 65 1.97 7.38 -7.53
N VAL A 66 2.90 6.51 -7.20
CA VAL A 66 3.90 6.74 -6.15
C VAL A 66 5.27 6.98 -6.78
N GLU A 67 6.09 7.79 -6.13
CA GLU A 67 7.52 7.91 -6.42
C GLU A 67 8.31 6.94 -5.52
N ASP A 68 9.61 7.15 -5.42
CA ASP A 68 10.49 6.32 -4.60
C ASP A 68 10.19 6.47 -3.10
N GLY A 69 10.41 5.38 -2.37
CA GLY A 69 10.06 5.33 -0.97
C GLY A 69 10.27 3.97 -0.31
N PHE A 70 9.50 3.71 0.74
CA PHE A 70 9.53 2.47 1.53
C PHE A 70 8.13 1.92 1.74
N LEU A 71 8.05 0.59 1.78
CA LEU A 71 6.84 -0.13 2.16
C LEU A 71 7.17 -1.05 3.33
N GLU A 72 6.36 -0.95 4.37
CA GLU A 72 6.40 -1.81 5.55
C GLU A 72 5.08 -2.59 5.66
N VAL A 73 5.19 -3.89 5.89
CA VAL A 73 4.06 -4.74 6.25
C VAL A 73 4.29 -5.25 7.67
N LEU A 74 3.37 -4.94 8.57
CA LEU A 74 3.46 -5.37 9.97
C LEU A 74 2.07 -5.53 10.59
N LYS A 75 1.78 -6.71 11.17
CA LYS A 75 0.55 -6.98 11.94
C LYS A 75 -0.74 -6.54 11.21
N ASN A 76 -0.92 -6.90 9.93
CA ASN A 76 -2.04 -6.48 9.09
C ASN A 76 -2.16 -4.95 8.92
N LYS A 77 -1.03 -4.27 8.91
CA LYS A 77 -0.92 -2.88 8.50
C LYS A 77 0.12 -2.79 7.40
N VAL A 78 -0.23 -2.08 6.33
CA VAL A 78 0.68 -1.75 5.25
C VAL A 78 0.90 -0.25 5.30
N LEU A 79 2.13 0.14 5.58
CA LEU A 79 2.57 1.53 5.60
C LEU A 79 3.43 1.79 4.38
N ILE A 80 3.08 2.82 3.63
CA ILE A 80 3.81 3.24 2.44
C ILE A 80 4.26 4.68 2.65
N LEU A 81 5.58 4.85 2.68
CA LEU A 81 6.26 6.13 2.81
C LEU A 81 6.77 6.48 1.42
N THR A 82 6.33 7.59 0.84
CA THR A 82 6.75 8.03 -0.50
C THR A 82 6.97 9.53 -0.51
N ASP A 83 7.94 10.00 -1.29
CA ASP A 83 8.21 11.45 -1.41
C ASP A 83 7.03 12.20 -2.04
N LYS A 84 6.38 11.57 -3.03
CA LYS A 84 5.22 12.13 -3.72
C LYS A 84 4.23 11.04 -4.07
N VAL A 85 2.96 11.41 -4.04
CA VAL A 85 1.85 10.55 -4.48
C VAL A 85 0.80 11.39 -5.20
N GLN A 86 0.21 10.84 -6.25
CA GLN A 86 -0.80 11.47 -7.10
C GLN A 86 -1.92 10.48 -7.41
N TYR A 87 -3.14 10.99 -7.60
CA TYR A 87 -4.30 10.22 -8.09
C TYR A 87 -4.14 9.82 -9.56
#